data_AF-A0A931VZL6-F1
#
_entry.id   AF-A0A931VZL6-F1
#
_cell.length_a   1.000
_cell.length_b   1.000
_cell.length_c   1.000
_cell.angle_alpha   90.00
_cell.angle_beta   90.00
_cell.angle_gamma   90.00
#
_symmetry.space_group_name_H-M   'P 1'
#
loop_
_entity.id
_entity.type
_entity.pdbx_description
1 polymer ?
#
loop_
_entity_poly.entity_id
_entity_poly.type
_entity_poly.pdbx_seq_one_letter_code
_entity_poly.pdbx_strand_id
1 'polypeptide(L)'
;MENNSRGFVGAKAVFLVMVFVAVGLSGCRQTATRPVETQVVVLGFDGADPDLFSRWAKEGKLPNLSRLAQSGDFRTLGTTNPPESPVAWASFATGLNPGGTGIFDFLKRDPQTYLPQLALVSREKPEFLLGLIPVKPPKITNERGGVPFYKAVADAGYKTTVIRMPLEFPPTSLPGGKLLAGLSVPDVRGTWGTFFYFGSELTQWDVGDTEFGGKLVRLELNDNKASTVVEGPVDPTVDAYQRISVPIEFTA
;
A
#
# COMPACT_ATOMS: atom_id res chain seq x y z
N MET A 1 26.41 -7.66 -85.05
CA MET A 1 27.63 -8.19 -84.39
C MET A 1 27.92 -7.28 -83.20
N GLU A 2 28.31 -7.88 -82.07
CA GLU A 2 28.58 -7.25 -80.73
C GLU A 2 27.34 -6.67 -80.02
N ASN A 3 26.75 -7.24 -78.96
CA ASN A 3 27.18 -7.83 -77.67
C ASN A 3 27.42 -6.81 -76.53
N ASN A 4 26.66 -7.00 -75.44
CA ASN A 4 26.80 -6.51 -74.06
C ASN A 4 26.67 -4.99 -73.78
N SER A 5 26.13 -4.50 -72.65
CA SER A 5 25.82 -5.10 -71.34
C SER A 5 24.96 -4.17 -70.45
N ARG A 6 24.02 -4.78 -69.71
CA ARG A 6 23.50 -4.53 -68.34
C ARG A 6 23.45 -3.12 -67.72
N GLY A 7 22.31 -2.82 -67.08
CA GLY A 7 22.23 -1.97 -65.88
C GLY A 7 20.79 -1.63 -65.44
N PHE A 8 20.30 -2.32 -64.41
CA PHE A 8 18.97 -2.13 -63.78
C PHE A 8 19.14 -1.44 -62.42
N VAL A 9 18.52 -0.29 -62.20
CA VAL A 9 18.10 0.30 -60.89
C VAL A 9 17.03 1.34 -61.26
N GLY A 10 15.78 1.35 -60.79
CA GLY A 10 15.22 1.08 -59.47
C GLY A 10 14.37 2.32 -59.11
N ALA A 11 13.11 2.33 -59.56
CA ALA A 11 12.20 3.47 -59.37
C ALA A 11 11.55 3.41 -57.97
N LYS A 12 11.66 4.52 -57.23
CA LYS A 12 11.07 4.73 -55.91
C LYS A 12 9.54 4.84 -56.04
N ALA A 13 8.81 3.89 -55.46
CA ALA A 13 7.38 4.01 -55.19
C ALA A 13 7.17 4.29 -53.70
N VAL A 14 6.60 5.46 -53.40
CA VAL A 14 6.22 5.91 -52.05
C VAL A 14 4.94 5.16 -51.66
N PHE A 15 5.04 4.28 -50.66
CA PHE A 15 3.87 3.61 -50.05
C PHE A 15 3.40 4.45 -48.85
N LEU A 16 2.26 5.13 -49.02
CA LEU A 16 1.55 5.82 -47.94
C LEU A 16 0.73 4.77 -47.16
N VAL A 17 1.23 4.30 -46.02
CA VAL A 17 0.48 3.43 -45.11
C VAL A 17 -0.43 4.32 -44.25
N MET A 18 -1.72 4.37 -44.57
CA MET A 18 -2.74 4.87 -43.63
C MET A 18 -2.91 3.87 -42.49
N VAL A 19 -2.24 4.14 -41.36
CA VAL A 19 -2.56 3.49 -40.09
C VAL A 19 -3.88 4.10 -39.59
N PHE A 20 -4.98 3.38 -39.80
CA PHE A 20 -6.22 3.62 -39.06
C PHE A 20 -5.94 3.28 -37.58
N VAL A 21 -5.56 4.29 -36.81
CA VAL A 21 -5.63 4.22 -35.35
C VAL A 21 -7.12 4.19 -35.01
N ALA A 22 -7.67 2.98 -34.88
CA ALA A 22 -8.91 2.79 -34.15
C ALA A 22 -8.64 3.23 -32.72
N VAL A 23 -8.90 4.52 -32.43
CA VAL A 23 -9.08 5.03 -31.07
C VAL A 23 -10.36 4.35 -30.56
N GLY A 24 -10.20 3.10 -30.13
CA GLY A 24 -11.23 2.38 -29.42
C GLY A 24 -11.57 3.21 -28.21
N LEU A 25 -12.82 3.67 -28.18
CA LEU A 25 -13.51 4.22 -27.03
C LEU A 25 -13.44 3.22 -25.86
N SER A 26 -12.27 3.13 -25.22
CA SER A 26 -12.13 2.59 -23.87
C SER A 26 -12.58 3.67 -22.90
N GLY A 27 -13.83 4.13 -23.07
CA GLY A 27 -14.52 4.81 -21.99
C GLY A 27 -14.51 3.85 -20.81
N CYS A 28 -14.16 4.36 -19.62
CA CYS A 28 -14.20 3.62 -18.35
C CYS A 28 -15.52 2.86 -18.24
N ARG A 29 -15.55 1.61 -18.70
CA ARG A 29 -16.72 0.76 -18.61
C ARG A 29 -16.71 0.29 -17.16
N GLN A 30 -17.42 1.03 -16.31
CA GLN A 30 -17.65 0.60 -14.93
C GLN A 30 -18.22 -0.82 -15.01
N THR A 31 -17.51 -1.78 -14.41
CA THR A 31 -17.97 -3.16 -14.36
C THR A 31 -19.35 -3.16 -13.71
N ALA A 32 -20.36 -3.60 -14.46
CA ALA A 32 -21.71 -3.69 -13.95
C ALA A 32 -21.74 -4.67 -12.76
N THR A 33 -22.30 -4.23 -11.64
CA THR A 33 -22.41 -5.03 -10.42
C THR A 33 -23.84 -5.54 -10.24
N ARG A 34 -23.98 -6.71 -9.64
CA ARG A 34 -25.27 -7.31 -9.27
C ARG A 34 -25.98 -6.43 -8.24
N PRO A 35 -27.31 -6.22 -8.36
CA PRO A 35 -28.07 -5.56 -7.32
C PRO A 35 -28.06 -6.40 -6.04
N VAL A 36 -28.18 -5.73 -4.89
CA VAL A 36 -28.35 -6.38 -3.58
C VAL A 36 -29.59 -5.81 -2.91
N GLU A 37 -30.41 -6.70 -2.35
CA GLU A 37 -31.58 -6.29 -1.56
C GLU A 37 -31.16 -5.96 -0.12
N THR A 38 -30.10 -6.60 0.38
CA THR A 38 -29.54 -6.37 1.72
C THR A 38 -28.06 -6.05 1.63
N GLN A 39 -27.63 -4.98 2.29
CA GLN A 39 -26.23 -4.60 2.40
C GLN A 39 -25.61 -5.22 3.64
N VAL A 40 -24.41 -5.79 3.50
CA VAL A 40 -23.60 -6.28 4.62
C VAL A 40 -22.51 -5.25 4.91
N VAL A 41 -22.43 -4.80 6.16
CA VAL A 41 -21.37 -3.91 6.65
C VAL A 41 -20.57 -4.66 7.69
N VAL A 42 -19.25 -4.72 7.50
CA VAL A 42 -18.31 -5.29 8.47
C VAL A 42 -17.46 -4.16 9.03
N LEU A 43 -17.49 -3.99 10.34
CA LEU A 43 -16.67 -3.02 11.07
C LEU A 43 -15.66 -3.78 11.91
N GLY A 44 -14.38 -3.54 11.70
CA GLY A 44 -13.31 -4.13 12.48
C GLY A 44 -12.66 -3.11 13.41
N PHE A 45 -12.43 -3.52 14.65
CA PHE A 45 -11.79 -2.72 15.69
C PHE A 45 -10.51 -3.45 16.11
N ASP A 46 -9.36 -2.82 15.92
CA ASP A 46 -8.07 -3.39 16.33
C ASP A 46 -7.92 -3.36 17.86
N GLY A 47 -7.39 -4.43 18.44
CA GLY A 47 -7.20 -4.54 19.90
C GLY A 47 -8.48 -4.44 20.74
N ALA A 48 -9.66 -4.71 20.16
CA ALA A 48 -10.93 -4.59 20.87
C ALA A 48 -11.15 -5.73 21.87
N ASP A 49 -10.86 -5.45 23.13
CA ASP A 49 -11.02 -6.40 24.24
C ASP A 49 -12.50 -6.61 24.62
N PRO A 50 -13.01 -7.86 24.63
CA PRO A 50 -14.40 -8.16 24.94
C PRO A 50 -14.80 -7.89 26.40
N ASP A 51 -13.85 -7.95 27.35
CA ASP A 51 -14.09 -7.66 28.76
C ASP A 51 -14.23 -6.15 28.99
N LEU A 52 -13.37 -5.35 28.35
CA LEU A 52 -13.49 -3.88 28.36
C LEU A 52 -14.80 -3.44 27.71
N PHE A 53 -15.15 -4.04 26.57
CA PHE A 53 -16.42 -3.80 25.92
C PHE A 53 -17.59 -4.09 26.87
N SER A 54 -17.60 -5.26 27.50
CA SER A 54 -18.66 -5.70 28.42
C SER A 54 -18.78 -4.77 29.63
N ARG A 55 -17.65 -4.32 30.18
CA ARG A 55 -17.61 -3.35 31.27
C ARG A 55 -18.22 -2.00 30.84
N TRP A 56 -17.75 -1.42 29.75
CA TRP A 56 -18.23 -0.11 29.29
C TRP A 56 -19.68 -0.13 28.80
N ALA A 57 -20.14 -1.26 28.26
CA ALA A 57 -21.55 -1.48 27.94
C ALA A 57 -22.43 -1.43 29.20
N LYS A 58 -22.02 -2.08 30.30
CA LYS A 58 -22.72 -2.03 31.60
C LYS A 58 -22.70 -0.64 32.23
N GLU A 59 -21.61 0.10 32.05
CA GLU A 59 -21.49 1.50 32.48
C GLU A 59 -22.29 2.48 31.61
N GLY A 60 -22.98 2.01 30.56
CA GLY A 60 -23.78 2.85 29.66
C GLY A 60 -22.98 3.70 28.68
N LYS A 61 -21.66 3.46 28.54
CA LYS A 61 -20.75 4.25 27.70
C LYS A 61 -20.77 3.88 26.22
N LEU A 62 -21.31 2.72 25.87
CA LEU A 62 -21.35 2.19 24.49
C LEU A 62 -22.79 1.98 23.98
N PRO A 63 -23.68 3.00 24.02
CA PRO A 63 -25.12 2.80 23.79
C PRO A 63 -25.46 2.21 22.42
N ASN A 64 -24.72 2.58 21.36
CA ASN A 64 -24.94 2.04 20.02
C ASN A 64 -24.52 0.58 19.89
N LEU A 65 -23.39 0.20 20.48
CA LEU A 65 -22.89 -1.17 20.42
C LEU A 65 -23.71 -2.09 21.33
N SER A 66 -24.14 -1.61 22.50
CA SER A 66 -25.09 -2.31 23.37
C SER A 66 -26.41 -2.60 22.65
N ARG A 67 -26.95 -1.63 21.91
CA ARG A 67 -28.17 -1.81 21.10
C ARG A 67 -27.97 -2.84 19.98
N LEU A 68 -26.82 -2.83 19.30
CA LEU A 68 -26.49 -3.85 18.29
C LEU A 68 -26.41 -5.24 18.91
N ALA A 69 -25.74 -5.38 20.05
CA ALA A 69 -25.64 -6.64 20.78
C ALA A 69 -27.03 -7.18 21.21
N GLN A 70 -27.93 -6.31 21.66
CA GLN A 70 -29.29 -6.69 22.09
C GLN A 70 -30.23 -7.04 20.92
N SER A 71 -30.03 -6.42 19.75
CA SER A 71 -30.87 -6.67 18.56
C SER A 71 -30.36 -7.83 17.69
N GLY A 72 -29.14 -8.31 17.95
CA GLY A 72 -28.52 -9.42 17.25
C GLY A 72 -27.87 -10.40 18.24
N ASP A 73 -26.57 -10.62 18.06
CA ASP A 73 -25.78 -11.51 18.90
C ASP A 73 -24.44 -10.84 19.26
N PHE A 74 -23.91 -11.15 20.43
CA PHE A 74 -22.59 -10.72 20.87
C PHE A 74 -21.87 -11.92 21.49
N ARG A 75 -20.76 -12.32 20.86
CA ARG A 75 -19.97 -13.46 21.28
C ARG A 75 -18.51 -13.12 21.32
N THR A 76 -17.81 -13.65 22.31
CA THR A 76 -16.36 -13.66 22.34
C THR A 76 -15.85 -14.54 21.21
N LEU A 77 -14.93 -14.02 20.41
CA LEU A 77 -14.25 -14.75 19.35
C LEU A 77 -12.82 -15.03 19.76
N GLY A 78 -12.36 -16.26 19.50
CA GLY A 78 -10.94 -16.60 19.64
C GLY A 78 -10.12 -15.84 18.61
N THR A 79 -8.94 -15.37 19.03
CA THR A 79 -7.96 -14.77 18.13
C THR A 79 -7.00 -15.82 17.54
N THR A 80 -6.13 -15.41 16.64
CA THR A 80 -5.08 -16.24 16.08
C THR A 80 -3.99 -16.57 17.10
N ASN A 81 -3.18 -17.59 16.81
CA ASN A 81 -1.93 -17.85 17.53
C ASN A 81 -0.75 -17.69 16.54
N PRO A 82 0.12 -16.67 16.68
CA PRO A 82 0.15 -15.69 17.78
C PRO A 82 -0.96 -14.61 17.69
N PRO A 83 -1.32 -13.98 18.82
CA PRO A 83 -2.38 -12.98 18.91
C PRO A 83 -1.91 -11.57 18.48
N GLU A 84 -1.23 -11.50 17.34
CA GLU A 84 -0.67 -10.27 16.78
C GLU A 84 -1.62 -9.66 15.73
N SER A 85 -1.73 -8.33 15.68
CA SER A 85 -2.62 -7.64 14.73
C SER A 85 -2.45 -8.09 13.27
N PRO A 86 -1.24 -8.16 12.66
CA PRO A 86 -1.11 -8.56 11.26
C PRO A 86 -1.54 -10.01 11.02
N VAL A 87 -1.37 -10.88 12.02
CA VAL A 87 -1.74 -12.29 11.97
C VAL A 87 -3.27 -12.45 12.00
N ALA A 88 -3.91 -11.73 12.93
CA ALA A 88 -5.36 -11.69 13.06
C ALA A 88 -6.03 -11.10 11.81
N TRP A 89 -5.54 -9.96 11.30
CA TRP A 89 -6.09 -9.31 10.10
C TRP A 89 -5.91 -10.14 8.83
N ALA A 90 -4.75 -10.79 8.65
CA ALA A 90 -4.53 -11.70 7.53
C ALA A 90 -5.50 -12.89 7.55
N SER A 91 -5.71 -13.46 8.74
CA SER A 91 -6.61 -14.59 8.94
C SER A 91 -8.07 -14.18 8.77
N PHE A 92 -8.46 -13.02 9.30
CA PHE A 92 -9.79 -12.43 9.10
C PHE A 92 -10.10 -12.22 7.61
N ALA A 93 -9.15 -11.64 6.86
CA ALA A 93 -9.35 -11.35 5.46
C ALA A 93 -9.59 -12.62 4.64
N THR A 94 -8.91 -13.73 4.96
CA THR A 94 -8.83 -14.91 4.09
C THR A 94 -9.56 -16.16 4.62
N GLY A 95 -9.88 -16.20 5.90
CA GLY A 95 -10.36 -17.41 6.60
C GLY A 95 -9.28 -18.47 6.82
N LEU A 96 -8.01 -18.19 6.49
CA LEU A 96 -6.89 -19.12 6.69
C LEU A 96 -6.22 -18.88 8.05
N ASN A 97 -5.54 -19.89 8.56
CA ASN A 97 -4.67 -19.75 9.74
C ASN A 97 -3.29 -19.18 9.34
N PRO A 98 -2.39 -18.87 10.31
CA PRO A 98 -1.08 -18.30 10.01
C PRO A 98 -0.22 -19.15 9.05
N GLY A 99 -0.35 -20.48 9.10
CA GLY A 99 0.30 -21.39 8.16
C GLY A 99 -0.20 -21.25 6.71
N GLY A 100 -1.47 -20.89 6.52
CA GLY A 100 -2.05 -20.63 5.20
C GLY A 100 -1.85 -19.19 4.71
N THR A 101 -1.84 -18.20 5.62
CA THR A 101 -1.59 -16.80 5.25
C THR A 101 -0.11 -16.48 5.09
N GLY A 102 0.78 -17.24 5.75
CA GLY A 102 2.22 -16.95 5.79
C GLY A 102 2.61 -15.79 6.70
N ILE A 103 1.64 -15.18 7.41
CA ILE A 103 1.87 -14.03 8.28
C ILE A 103 1.88 -14.51 9.73
N PHE A 104 3.02 -14.36 10.40
CA PHE A 104 3.23 -14.81 11.78
C PHE A 104 3.55 -13.68 12.76
N ASP A 105 3.95 -12.51 12.26
CA ASP A 105 4.35 -11.33 13.03
C ASP A 105 4.42 -10.13 12.05
N PHE A 106 4.70 -8.94 12.56
CA PHE A 106 5.17 -7.81 11.78
C PHE A 106 6.53 -8.05 11.12
N LEU A 107 7.37 -8.88 11.75
CA LEU A 107 8.71 -9.21 11.29
C LEU A 107 8.82 -10.66 10.83
N LYS A 108 9.58 -10.89 9.76
CA LYS A 108 10.02 -12.23 9.34
C LYS A 108 11.54 -12.28 9.30
N ARG A 109 12.09 -13.46 9.50
CA ARG A 109 13.53 -13.68 9.36
C ARG A 109 13.87 -13.99 7.91
N ASP A 110 14.91 -13.36 7.40
CA ASP A 110 15.57 -13.81 6.18
C ASP A 110 16.23 -15.18 6.41
N PRO A 111 15.85 -16.24 5.69
CA PRO A 111 16.45 -17.56 5.89
C PRO A 111 17.94 -17.60 5.52
N GLN A 112 18.42 -16.71 4.65
CA GLN A 112 19.81 -16.67 4.19
C GLN A 112 20.69 -15.81 5.11
N THR A 113 20.22 -14.61 5.45
CA THR A 113 21.02 -13.63 6.20
C THR A 113 20.71 -13.62 7.70
N TYR A 114 19.60 -14.24 8.11
CA TYR A 114 19.07 -14.23 9.48
C TYR A 114 18.67 -12.83 9.99
N LEU A 115 18.70 -11.81 9.13
CA LEU A 115 18.29 -10.46 9.49
C LEU A 115 16.76 -10.32 9.52
N PRO A 116 16.21 -9.43 10.36
CA PRO A 116 14.79 -9.13 10.38
C PRO A 116 14.39 -8.38 9.09
N GLN A 117 13.24 -8.75 8.55
CA GLN A 117 12.57 -8.11 7.42
C GLN A 117 11.11 -7.86 7.77
N LEU A 118 10.48 -6.92 7.07
CA LEU A 118 9.04 -6.72 7.20
C LEU A 118 8.29 -7.91 6.61
N ALA A 119 7.32 -8.44 7.37
CA ALA A 119 6.57 -9.63 6.96
C ALA A 119 5.36 -9.32 6.08
N LEU A 120 4.86 -8.08 6.08
CA LEU A 120 3.59 -7.73 5.43
C LEU A 120 3.76 -7.48 3.92
N VAL A 121 4.85 -6.81 3.55
CA VAL A 121 5.17 -6.45 2.16
C VAL A 121 6.67 -6.59 1.92
N SER A 122 7.06 -7.19 0.80
CA SER A 122 8.44 -7.16 0.33
C SER A 122 8.62 -6.12 -0.76
N ARG A 123 9.86 -5.65 -0.92
CA ARG A 123 10.23 -4.65 -1.91
C ARG A 123 11.46 -5.10 -2.67
N GLU A 124 11.34 -5.07 -3.99
CA GLU A 124 12.46 -5.21 -4.91
C GLU A 124 12.89 -3.81 -5.35
N LYS A 125 14.20 -3.53 -5.23
CA LYS A 125 14.78 -2.27 -5.68
C LYS A 125 14.66 -2.15 -7.21
N PRO A 126 14.56 -0.92 -7.75
CA PRO A 126 14.74 -0.71 -9.17
C PRO A 126 16.17 -1.03 -9.58
N GLU A 127 16.37 -1.39 -10.85
CA GLU A 127 17.69 -1.61 -11.43
C GLU A 127 17.94 -0.61 -12.56
N PHE A 128 19.16 -0.09 -12.63
CA PHE A 128 19.58 0.89 -13.62
C PHE A 128 20.81 0.40 -14.39
N LEU A 129 20.75 0.43 -15.72
CA LEU A 129 21.91 0.23 -16.56
C LEU A 129 22.81 1.48 -16.49
N LEU A 130 24.07 1.27 -16.12
CA LEU A 130 25.08 2.32 -15.91
C LEU A 130 24.63 3.41 -14.92
N GLY A 131 23.72 3.09 -13.98
CA GLY A 131 23.18 4.04 -13.01
C GLY A 131 22.23 5.11 -13.57
N LEU A 132 21.93 5.09 -14.87
CA LEU A 132 21.18 6.16 -15.54
C LEU A 132 19.89 5.69 -16.22
N ILE A 133 19.89 4.48 -16.79
CA ILE A 133 18.77 4.00 -17.60
C ILE A 133 17.98 2.96 -16.80
N PRO A 134 16.73 3.22 -16.38
CA PRO A 134 15.95 2.26 -15.61
C PRO A 134 15.63 1.03 -16.48
N VAL A 135 16.09 -0.15 -16.04
CA VAL A 135 15.85 -1.43 -16.72
C VAL A 135 14.84 -2.30 -15.99
N LYS A 136 14.70 -2.11 -14.67
CA LYS A 136 13.70 -2.80 -13.85
C LYS A 136 13.03 -1.79 -12.91
N PRO A 137 11.69 -1.65 -12.95
CA PRO A 137 10.99 -0.79 -12.00
C PRO A 137 11.02 -1.40 -10.60
N PRO A 138 10.84 -0.58 -9.54
CA PRO A 138 10.65 -1.13 -8.20
C PRO A 138 9.38 -1.99 -8.20
N LYS A 139 9.39 -3.05 -7.40
CA LYS A 139 8.23 -3.93 -7.25
C LYS A 139 7.93 -4.13 -5.78
N ILE A 140 6.66 -4.06 -5.43
CA ILE A 140 6.18 -4.30 -4.07
C ILE A 140 5.24 -5.48 -4.13
N THR A 141 5.49 -6.47 -3.27
CA THR A 141 4.72 -7.71 -3.22
C THR A 141 4.03 -7.79 -1.86
N ASN A 142 2.73 -8.07 -1.88
CA ASN A 142 1.99 -8.43 -0.68
C ASN A 142 2.37 -9.85 -0.27
N GLU A 143 2.84 -10.03 0.95
CA GLU A 143 3.32 -11.32 1.45
C GLU A 143 2.18 -12.19 2.01
N ARG A 144 0.97 -11.61 2.18
CA ARG A 144 -0.21 -12.33 2.65
C ARG A 144 -0.69 -13.32 1.59
N GLY A 145 -0.62 -14.61 1.91
CA GLY A 145 -1.26 -15.68 1.16
C GLY A 145 -2.78 -15.68 1.29
N GLY A 146 -3.45 -16.36 0.36
CA GLY A 146 -4.90 -16.53 0.35
C GLY A 146 -5.70 -15.44 -0.37
N VAL A 147 -6.89 -15.81 -0.82
CA VAL A 147 -7.83 -14.88 -1.46
C VAL A 147 -8.68 -14.23 -0.37
N PRO A 148 -8.70 -12.89 -0.25
CA PRO A 148 -9.52 -12.27 0.76
C PRO A 148 -11.01 -12.35 0.40
N PHE A 149 -11.89 -12.48 1.40
CA PHE A 149 -13.32 -12.70 1.18
C PHE A 149 -13.96 -11.57 0.37
N TYR A 150 -13.54 -10.32 0.56
CA TYR A 150 -14.04 -9.18 -0.20
C TYR A 150 -13.64 -9.23 -1.69
N LYS A 151 -12.51 -9.86 -2.04
CA LYS A 151 -12.16 -10.15 -3.44
C LYS A 151 -13.08 -11.22 -4.01
N ALA A 152 -13.34 -12.30 -3.27
CA ALA A 152 -14.27 -13.34 -3.69
C ALA A 152 -15.69 -12.78 -3.91
N VAL A 153 -16.16 -11.87 -3.05
CA VAL A 153 -17.45 -11.19 -3.20
C VAL A 153 -17.48 -10.29 -4.45
N ALA A 154 -16.41 -9.52 -4.69
CA ALA A 154 -16.29 -8.69 -5.89
C ALA A 154 -16.24 -9.53 -7.18
N ASP A 155 -15.51 -10.65 -7.17
CA ASP A 155 -15.43 -11.59 -8.30
C ASP A 155 -16.78 -12.26 -8.60
N ALA A 156 -17.60 -12.49 -7.56
CA ALA A 156 -18.98 -12.97 -7.72
C ALA A 156 -19.93 -11.89 -8.31
N GLY A 157 -19.40 -10.70 -8.61
CA GLY A 157 -20.09 -9.61 -9.28
C GLY A 157 -20.78 -8.62 -8.35
N TYR A 158 -20.56 -8.68 -7.05
CA TYR A 158 -21.20 -7.75 -6.10
C TYR A 158 -20.37 -6.48 -5.91
N LYS A 159 -21.05 -5.34 -5.74
CA LYS A 159 -20.38 -4.07 -5.46
C LYS A 159 -19.74 -4.12 -4.07
N THR A 160 -18.42 -4.06 -4.02
CA THR A 160 -17.66 -4.18 -2.77
C THR A 160 -16.80 -2.95 -2.54
N THR A 161 -16.91 -2.37 -1.34
CA THR A 161 -16.05 -1.26 -0.91
C THR A 161 -15.30 -1.70 0.34
N VAL A 162 -13.98 -1.57 0.32
CA VAL A 162 -13.08 -1.90 1.42
C VAL A 162 -12.30 -0.64 1.78
N ILE A 163 -12.26 -0.29 3.07
CA ILE A 163 -11.65 0.94 3.55
C ILE A 163 -10.63 0.60 4.63
N ARG A 164 -9.38 1.05 4.43
CA ARG A 164 -8.26 0.92 5.38
C ARG A 164 -7.99 -0.52 5.84
N MET A 165 -8.11 -1.50 4.93
CA MET A 165 -7.81 -2.90 5.26
C MET A 165 -6.29 -3.11 5.42
N PRO A 166 -5.81 -3.64 6.56
CA PRO A 166 -4.40 -4.01 6.72
C PRO A 166 -3.97 -5.10 5.73
N LEU A 167 -2.68 -5.15 5.41
CA LEU A 167 -2.10 -6.17 4.51
C LEU A 167 -2.78 -6.23 3.13
N GLU A 168 -3.11 -5.06 2.58
CA GLU A 168 -3.70 -4.88 1.26
C GLU A 168 -2.86 -3.92 0.39
N PHE A 169 -1.53 -4.05 0.44
CA PHE A 169 -0.65 -3.31 -0.44
C PHE A 169 0.31 -4.23 -1.20
N PRO A 170 0.38 -4.15 -2.55
CA PRO A 170 -0.47 -3.33 -3.42
C PRO A 170 -1.97 -3.70 -3.29
N PRO A 171 -2.89 -2.73 -3.48
CA PRO A 171 -4.32 -2.98 -3.34
C PRO A 171 -4.81 -4.11 -4.24
N THR A 172 -5.51 -5.09 -3.66
CA THR A 172 -6.18 -6.13 -4.46
C THR A 172 -7.23 -5.50 -5.37
N SER A 173 -7.20 -5.82 -6.65
CA SER A 173 -8.19 -5.35 -7.62
C SER A 173 -9.57 -5.93 -7.31
N LEU A 174 -10.59 -5.07 -7.17
CA LEU A 174 -11.98 -5.46 -6.92
C LEU A 174 -12.85 -5.07 -8.12
N PRO A 175 -13.29 -6.03 -8.96
CA PRO A 175 -14.19 -5.73 -10.08
C PRO A 175 -15.46 -5.00 -9.62
N GLY A 176 -15.73 -3.82 -10.20
CA GLY A 176 -16.89 -2.99 -9.82
C GLY A 176 -16.85 -2.44 -8.39
N GLY A 177 -15.73 -2.58 -7.70
CA GLY A 177 -15.52 -2.21 -6.30
C GLY A 177 -14.43 -1.16 -6.10
N LYS A 178 -14.14 -0.86 -4.83
CA LYS A 178 -13.06 0.05 -4.41
C LYS A 178 -12.34 -0.52 -3.19
N LEU A 179 -11.02 -0.44 -3.18
CA LEU A 179 -10.19 -0.81 -2.04
C LEU A 179 -9.26 0.34 -1.68
N LEU A 180 -9.32 0.79 -0.43
CA LEU A 180 -8.30 1.65 0.17
C LEU A 180 -7.46 0.80 1.12
N ALA A 181 -6.19 0.62 0.79
CA ALA A 181 -5.24 -0.10 1.63
C ALA A 181 -5.01 0.64 2.96
N GLY A 182 -4.80 -0.13 4.02
CA GLY A 182 -4.52 0.37 5.36
C GLY A 182 -3.05 0.18 5.75
N LEU A 183 -2.82 -0.30 6.98
CA LEU A 183 -1.50 -0.69 7.47
C LEU A 183 -0.80 -1.60 6.44
N SER A 184 0.53 -1.40 6.29
CA SER A 184 1.44 -1.99 5.28
C SER A 184 1.66 -1.17 4.00
N VAL A 185 0.90 -0.10 3.76
CA VAL A 185 1.22 0.86 2.70
C VAL A 185 2.55 1.55 3.04
N PRO A 186 3.61 1.34 2.24
CA PRO A 186 4.89 1.92 2.53
C PRO A 186 4.92 3.40 2.12
N ASP A 187 5.57 4.23 2.92
CA ASP A 187 5.88 5.59 2.48
C ASP A 187 7.05 5.61 1.50
N VAL A 188 7.37 6.80 0.97
CA VAL A 188 8.47 6.98 0.01
C VAL A 188 9.83 6.61 0.61
N ARG A 189 9.98 6.66 1.94
CA ARG A 189 11.21 6.29 2.66
C ARG A 189 11.32 4.78 2.84
N GLY A 190 10.24 4.06 2.59
CA GLY A 190 10.11 2.64 2.84
C GLY A 190 9.76 2.29 4.28
N THR A 191 9.19 3.19 5.07
CA THR A 191 8.68 2.89 6.41
C THR A 191 7.16 2.68 6.37
N TRP A 192 6.50 2.56 7.53
CA TRP A 192 5.04 2.44 7.66
C TRP A 192 4.36 3.77 8.02
N GLY A 193 4.66 4.81 7.25
CA GLY A 193 4.04 6.12 7.41
C GLY A 193 4.80 7.03 8.37
N THR A 194 6.06 7.32 8.06
CA THR A 194 6.83 8.32 8.80
C THR A 194 6.15 9.69 8.67
N PHE A 195 5.73 10.24 9.81
CA PHE A 195 5.24 11.61 9.89
C PHE A 195 6.40 12.57 10.16
N PHE A 196 6.23 13.83 9.78
CA PHE A 196 7.16 14.91 10.10
C PHE A 196 6.44 15.96 10.91
N TYR A 197 7.08 16.42 11.97
CA TYR A 197 6.65 17.57 12.75
C TYR A 197 7.73 18.64 12.67
N PHE A 198 7.35 19.79 12.12
CA PHE A 198 8.22 20.94 11.96
C PHE A 198 7.83 22.01 12.96
N GLY A 199 8.73 22.36 13.88
CA GLY A 199 8.45 23.31 14.96
C GLY A 199 9.65 24.19 15.26
N SER A 200 9.44 25.49 15.45
CA SER A 200 10.49 26.42 15.86
C SER A 200 10.81 26.34 17.37
N GLU A 201 9.85 25.82 18.13
CA GLU A 201 9.89 25.64 19.58
C GLU A 201 10.67 24.39 20.01
N LEU A 202 10.96 23.47 19.08
CA LEU A 202 11.73 22.27 19.37
C LEU A 202 13.13 22.65 19.85
N THR A 203 13.55 22.04 20.96
CA THR A 203 14.93 22.15 21.43
C THR A 203 15.82 21.19 20.65
N GLN A 204 17.14 21.36 20.76
CA GLN A 204 18.10 20.42 20.15
C GLN A 204 17.97 18.97 20.66
N TRP A 205 17.34 18.77 21.82
CA TRP A 205 17.11 17.46 22.43
C TRP A 205 15.83 16.79 21.94
N ASP A 206 14.90 17.57 21.38
CA ASP A 206 13.64 17.05 20.82
C ASP A 206 13.80 16.59 19.37
N VAL A 207 14.81 17.10 18.66
CA VAL A 207 15.04 16.82 17.23
C VAL A 207 15.50 15.39 17.02
N GLY A 208 14.91 14.69 16.05
CA GLY A 208 15.33 13.35 15.66
C GLY A 208 14.18 12.40 15.38
N ASP A 209 14.48 11.11 15.46
CA ASP A 209 13.51 10.03 15.30
C ASP A 209 12.70 9.82 16.59
N THR A 210 11.39 9.74 16.46
CA THR A 210 10.50 9.39 17.56
C THR A 210 10.38 7.87 17.70
N GLU A 211 9.98 7.42 18.89
CA GLU A 211 9.69 6.01 19.16
C GLU A 211 8.63 5.43 18.19
N PHE A 212 7.68 6.25 17.76
CA PHE A 212 6.58 5.87 16.86
C PHE A 212 6.89 6.14 15.38
N GLY A 213 8.17 6.27 15.01
CA GLY A 213 8.61 6.33 13.61
C GLY A 213 8.38 7.68 12.90
N GLY A 214 8.11 8.74 13.67
CA GLY A 214 8.04 10.12 13.19
C GLY A 214 9.40 10.83 13.26
N LYS A 215 9.47 11.99 12.64
CA LYS A 215 10.65 12.87 12.63
C LYS A 215 10.31 14.26 13.14
N LEU A 216 10.99 14.67 14.20
CA LEU A 216 10.93 16.02 14.75
C LEU A 216 12.05 16.86 14.13
N VAL A 217 11.68 17.93 13.43
CA VAL A 217 12.60 18.80 12.69
C VAL A 217 12.45 20.22 13.21
N ARG A 218 13.51 20.74 13.84
CA ARG A 218 13.51 22.12 14.31
C ARG A 218 13.59 23.08 13.12
N LEU A 219 12.75 24.11 13.14
CA LEU A 219 12.80 25.21 12.19
C LEU A 219 13.54 26.41 12.80
N GLU A 220 14.62 26.85 12.17
CA GLU A 220 15.26 28.12 12.49
C GLU A 220 14.61 29.22 11.65
N LEU A 221 13.97 30.18 12.33
CA LEU A 221 13.33 31.31 11.68
C LEU A 221 14.35 32.41 11.41
N ASN A 222 14.47 32.79 10.15
CA ASN A 222 15.13 34.00 9.70
C ASN A 222 14.03 34.94 9.18
N ASP A 223 13.71 35.98 9.95
CA ASP A 223 12.53 36.82 9.76
C ASP A 223 11.23 35.99 9.74
N ASN A 224 10.53 35.96 8.62
CA ASN A 224 9.30 35.18 8.42
C ASN A 224 9.53 33.90 7.60
N LYS A 225 10.78 33.48 7.42
CA LYS A 225 11.12 32.29 6.63
C LYS A 225 11.88 31.26 7.43
N ALA A 226 11.59 29.99 7.17
CA ALA A 226 12.43 28.87 7.60
C ALA A 226 12.66 27.94 6.42
N SER A 227 13.80 27.26 6.41
CA SER A 227 14.11 26.25 5.39
C SER A 227 14.59 24.97 6.05
N THR A 228 14.27 23.84 5.44
CA THR A 228 14.73 22.52 5.87
C THR A 228 14.72 21.55 4.69
N VAL A 229 14.98 20.28 4.95
CA VAL A 229 14.88 19.20 3.96
C VAL A 229 13.94 18.10 4.45
N VAL A 230 13.22 17.48 3.52
CA VAL A 230 12.55 16.20 3.75
C VAL A 230 13.30 15.12 3.01
N GLU A 231 13.83 14.16 3.76
CA GLU A 231 14.47 12.99 3.15
C GLU A 231 13.41 12.00 2.67
N GLY A 232 13.53 11.62 1.41
CA GLY A 232 12.70 10.64 0.73
C GLY A 232 13.37 9.27 0.64
N PRO A 233 13.30 8.60 -0.52
CA PRO A 233 13.83 7.25 -0.71
C PRO A 233 15.36 7.21 -0.64
N VAL A 234 15.91 6.03 -0.41
CA VAL A 234 17.34 5.76 -0.64
C VAL A 234 17.61 5.89 -2.14
N ASP A 235 18.67 6.60 -2.50
CA ASP A 235 19.12 6.78 -3.87
C ASP A 235 19.50 5.41 -4.46
N PRO A 236 18.77 4.93 -5.48
CA PRO A 236 19.04 3.62 -6.06
C PRO A 236 20.20 3.64 -7.08
N THR A 237 20.80 4.80 -7.37
CA THR A 237 21.83 4.97 -8.40
C THR A 237 23.26 4.92 -7.84
N VAL A 238 23.41 4.96 -6.53
CA VAL A 238 24.71 4.94 -5.82
C VAL A 238 24.79 3.73 -4.88
N ASP A 239 25.99 3.19 -4.70
CA ASP A 239 26.22 2.06 -3.78
C ASP A 239 26.19 2.47 -2.30
N ALA A 240 26.42 3.76 -2.02
CA ALA A 240 26.38 4.30 -0.68
C ALA A 240 24.93 4.44 -0.18
N TYR A 241 24.71 4.22 1.13
CA TYR A 241 23.41 4.50 1.73
C TYR A 241 23.21 6.01 1.84
N GLN A 242 22.59 6.60 0.83
CA GLN A 242 22.27 8.02 0.75
C GLN A 242 20.79 8.19 0.44
N ARG A 243 20.11 9.11 1.12
CA ARG A 243 18.71 9.46 0.80
C ARG A 243 18.66 10.64 -0.17
N ILE A 244 17.71 10.58 -1.09
CA ILE A 244 17.32 11.73 -1.91
C ILE A 244 16.48 12.65 -1.02
N SER A 245 16.84 13.93 -0.94
CA SER A 245 16.14 14.90 -0.11
C SER A 245 15.63 16.07 -0.95
N VAL A 246 14.47 16.60 -0.58
CA VAL A 246 13.87 17.76 -1.22
C VAL A 246 13.90 18.94 -0.25
N PRO A 247 14.40 20.12 -0.66
CA PRO A 247 14.32 21.31 0.17
C PRO A 247 12.87 21.76 0.34
N ILE A 248 12.52 22.21 1.54
CA ILE A 248 11.23 22.80 1.87
C ILE A 248 11.46 24.17 2.50
N GLU A 249 10.71 25.15 2.02
CA GLU A 249 10.64 26.48 2.61
C GLU A 249 9.27 26.71 3.25
N PHE A 250 9.30 27.27 4.45
CA PHE A 250 8.13 27.72 5.19
C PHE A 250 8.13 29.24 5.20
N THR A 251 6.95 29.84 5.00
CA THR A 251 6.74 31.27 5.19
C THR A 251 5.61 31.45 6.20
N ALA A 252 5.87 32.22 7.25
CA ALA A 252 4.91 32.57 8.29
C ALA A 252 4.08 33.81 7.92
#